data_AF-A0AAU5MPA6-F1
#
_entry.id   AF-A0AAU5MPA6-F1
#
_cell.length_a   1.000
_cell.length_b   1.000
_cell.length_c   1.000
_cell.angle_alpha   90.00
_cell.angle_beta   90.00
_cell.angle_gamma   90.00
#
_symmetry.space_group_name_H-M   'P 1'
#
loop_
_entity.id
_entity.type
_entity.pdbx_description
1 polymer ?
#
loop_
_entity_poly.entity_id
_entity_poly.type
_entity_poly.pdbx_seq_one_letter_code
_entity_poly.pdbx_strand_id
1 'polypeptide(L)'
;MFEYRLWLAAVPEPLPEAEARIYWNLKDLPTPTLDRALKQADYAYVGSWQDRHLAEIPQSGLCPAVRIFDWLFYRGTIDCCQAPILDARLRDELIGLYQPRPDDLPAESTDADEIAAFLTAHLGWSLLPEESPPPTTAPSPGDYGQPG
;
A
#
# COMPACT_ATOMS: atom_id res chain seq x y z
N MET A 1 -0.75 15.45 16.96
CA MET A 1 -1.65 14.75 16.01
C MET A 1 -0.75 13.87 15.18
N PHE A 2 -0.97 12.55 15.19
CA PHE A 2 -0.14 11.63 14.44
C PHE A 2 -0.55 11.67 12.97
N GLU A 3 0.45 11.64 12.10
CA GLU A 3 0.28 11.58 10.66
C GLU A 3 0.69 10.20 10.19
N TYR A 4 -0.21 9.55 9.48
CA TYR A 4 -0.03 8.25 8.87
C TYR A 4 0.32 8.43 7.41
N ARG A 5 1.20 7.58 6.90
CA ARG A 5 1.61 7.57 5.49
C ARG A 5 1.06 6.32 4.83
N LEU A 6 0.68 6.45 3.57
CA LEU A 6 0.26 5.33 2.75
C LEU A 6 1.20 5.17 1.57
N TRP A 7 1.73 3.97 1.44
CA TRP A 7 2.42 3.46 0.27
C TRP A 7 1.65 2.28 -0.29
N LEU A 8 1.71 2.09 -1.60
CA LEU A 8 1.27 0.87 -2.27
C LEU A 8 2.49 0.05 -2.63
N ALA A 9 2.52 -1.19 -2.14
CA ALA A 9 3.49 -2.20 -2.55
C ALA A 9 2.84 -3.09 -3.61
N ALA A 10 3.39 -3.08 -4.84
CA ALA A 10 3.02 -3.99 -5.89
C ALA A 10 3.98 -5.20 -5.87
N VAL A 11 3.44 -6.38 -5.60
CA VAL A 11 4.18 -7.64 -5.49
C VAL A 11 3.86 -8.53 -6.70
N PRO A 12 4.84 -8.96 -7.51
CA PRO A 12 4.59 -9.66 -8.77
C PRO A 12 4.00 -11.06 -8.62
N GLU A 13 4.27 -11.73 -7.50
CA GLU A 13 3.77 -13.09 -7.26
C GLU A 13 2.55 -13.08 -6.32
N PRO A 14 1.55 -13.95 -6.55
CA PRO A 14 0.49 -14.16 -5.58
C PRO A 14 1.06 -14.60 -4.23
N LEU A 15 0.62 -13.96 -3.16
CA LEU A 15 1.08 -14.29 -1.82
C LEU A 15 0.40 -15.57 -1.31
N PRO A 16 1.12 -16.43 -0.57
CA PRO A 16 0.52 -17.58 0.09
C PRO A 16 -0.62 -17.13 1.01
N GLU A 17 -1.78 -17.78 0.91
CA GLU A 17 -2.98 -17.44 1.69
C GLU A 17 -2.71 -17.38 3.21
N ALA A 18 -1.86 -18.28 3.72
CA ALA A 18 -1.48 -18.28 5.13
C ALA A 18 -0.73 -17.01 5.55
N GLU A 19 0.17 -16.51 4.71
CA GLU A 19 0.92 -15.28 5.00
C GLU A 19 0.06 -14.03 4.78
N ALA A 20 -0.84 -14.03 3.79
CA ALA A 20 -1.83 -12.96 3.63
C ALA A 20 -2.78 -12.88 4.84
N ARG A 21 -3.23 -14.01 5.38
CA ARG A 21 -4.01 -14.06 6.63
C ARG A 21 -3.26 -13.48 7.81
N ILE A 22 -1.97 -13.79 7.91
CA ILE A 22 -1.10 -13.28 8.97
C ILE A 22 -0.95 -11.76 8.82
N TYR A 23 -0.68 -11.27 7.62
CA TYR A 23 -0.56 -9.85 7.33
C TYR A 23 -1.81 -9.06 7.76
N TRP A 24 -3.00 -9.56 7.42
CA TRP A 24 -4.25 -8.86 7.73
C TRP A 24 -4.69 -8.97 9.20
N ASN A 25 -4.41 -10.08 9.89
CA ASN A 25 -4.99 -10.36 11.22
C ASN A 25 -3.99 -10.60 12.36
N LEU A 26 -2.76 -11.05 12.08
CA LEU A 26 -1.84 -11.61 13.06
C LEU A 26 -0.42 -11.02 12.89
N LYS A 27 -0.31 -9.69 12.97
CA LYS A 27 0.90 -8.90 12.68
C LYS A 27 2.19 -9.34 13.40
N ASP A 28 2.08 -10.16 14.45
CA ASP A 28 3.22 -10.67 15.24
C ASP A 28 3.78 -12.02 14.75
N LEU A 29 3.16 -12.67 13.75
CA LEU A 29 3.64 -13.94 13.21
C LEU A 29 4.53 -13.73 11.98
N PRO A 30 5.55 -14.59 11.77
CA PRO A 30 6.49 -14.42 10.67
C PRO A 30 5.83 -14.68 9.31
N THR A 31 6.18 -13.85 8.33
CA THR A 31 5.72 -13.96 6.94
C THR A 31 6.91 -13.95 5.96
N PRO A 32 7.77 -14.98 5.97
CA PRO A 32 9.06 -14.94 5.28
C PRO A 32 8.95 -14.80 3.76
N THR A 33 7.86 -15.26 3.15
CA THR A 33 7.61 -15.11 1.71
C THR A 33 7.21 -13.68 1.40
N LEU A 34 6.26 -13.13 2.17
CA LEU A 34 5.83 -11.74 2.08
C LEU A 34 6.97 -10.77 2.38
N ASP A 35 7.76 -11.01 3.43
CA ASP A 35 8.88 -10.15 3.83
C ASP A 35 9.93 -10.06 2.72
N ARG A 36 10.16 -11.17 2.00
CA ARG A 36 11.04 -11.19 0.83
C ARG A 36 10.40 -10.46 -0.34
N ALA A 37 9.12 -10.69 -0.58
CA ALA A 37 8.38 -10.07 -1.66
C ALA A 37 8.32 -8.55 -1.52
N LEU A 38 8.05 -8.03 -0.31
CA LEU A 38 8.06 -6.60 0.00
C LEU A 38 9.43 -5.97 -0.25
N LYS A 39 10.55 -6.67 0.04
CA LYS A 39 11.89 -6.16 -0.30
C LYS A 39 12.15 -6.02 -1.80
N GLN A 40 11.35 -6.67 -2.64
CA GLN A 40 11.47 -6.69 -4.09
C GLN A 40 10.31 -5.97 -4.79
N ALA A 41 9.33 -5.49 -4.02
CA ALA A 41 8.14 -4.85 -4.54
C ALA A 41 8.46 -3.47 -5.12
N ASP A 42 7.66 -3.06 -6.09
CA ASP A 42 7.63 -1.69 -6.54
C ASP A 42 6.71 -0.88 -5.62
N TYR A 43 7.14 0.33 -5.26
CA TYR A 43 6.45 1.18 -4.29
C TYR A 43 6.00 2.50 -4.91
N ALA A 44 4.77 2.88 -4.62
CA ALA A 44 4.27 4.24 -4.87
C ALA A 44 3.79 4.88 -3.57
N TYR A 45 4.28 6.08 -3.26
CA TYR A 45 3.70 6.88 -2.20
C TYR A 45 2.34 7.39 -2.66
N VAL A 46 1.32 7.25 -1.83
CA VAL A 46 -0.04 7.70 -2.13
C VAL A 46 -0.34 9.03 -1.47
N GLY A 47 0.18 9.25 -0.27
CA GLY A 47 -0.08 10.45 0.51
C GLY A 47 -0.14 10.17 2.00
N SER A 48 -0.57 11.18 2.75
CA SER A 48 -0.68 11.12 4.19
C SER A 48 -2.12 11.30 4.66
N TRP A 49 -2.36 10.94 5.91
CA TRP A 49 -3.64 11.14 6.58
C TRP A 49 -3.48 11.17 8.11
N GLN A 50 -4.59 11.42 8.80
CA GLN A 50 -4.68 11.61 10.26
C GLN A 50 -6.05 11.11 10.71
N ASP A 51 -6.24 10.85 12.01
CA ASP A 51 -7.51 10.32 12.54
C ASP A 51 -8.76 11.10 12.11
N ARG A 52 -8.65 12.43 11.96
CA ARG A 52 -9.75 13.29 11.50
C ARG A 52 -10.23 12.99 10.07
N HIS A 53 -9.44 12.27 9.29
CA HIS A 53 -9.77 11.87 7.92
C HIS A 53 -10.52 10.54 7.86
N LEU A 54 -10.60 9.79 8.97
CA LEU A 54 -11.33 8.52 9.04
C LEU A 54 -12.84 8.74 8.96
N ALA A 55 -13.53 7.75 8.39
CA ALA A 55 -14.98 7.66 8.39
C ALA A 55 -15.41 6.24 8.79
N GLU A 56 -16.62 6.09 9.34
CA GLU A 56 -17.15 4.78 9.75
C GLU A 56 -17.51 3.88 8.57
N ILE A 57 -17.78 4.47 7.40
CA ILE A 57 -18.17 3.76 6.19
C ILE A 57 -16.92 3.57 5.31
N PRO A 58 -16.63 2.35 4.81
CA PRO A 58 -15.53 2.12 3.88
C PRO A 58 -15.58 3.08 2.69
N GLN A 59 -14.42 3.49 2.18
CA GLN A 59 -14.29 4.41 1.04
C GLN A 59 -14.80 5.85 1.30
N SER A 60 -15.26 6.15 2.51
CA SER A 60 -15.86 7.44 2.85
C SER A 60 -14.90 8.37 3.59
N GLY A 61 -13.62 7.98 3.72
CA GLY A 61 -12.58 8.82 4.29
C GLY A 61 -12.47 10.18 3.60
N LEU A 62 -12.08 11.19 4.38
CA LEU A 62 -12.01 12.60 3.99
C LEU A 62 -10.67 13.00 3.36
N CYS A 63 -9.92 12.03 2.83
CA CYS A 63 -8.83 12.28 1.90
C CYS A 63 -8.59 11.05 1.00
N PRO A 64 -7.94 11.22 -0.17
CA PRO A 64 -7.68 10.13 -1.12
C PRO A 64 -6.94 8.94 -0.52
N ALA A 65 -5.90 9.17 0.29
CA ALA A 65 -5.09 8.11 0.88
C ALA A 65 -5.93 7.19 1.79
N VAL A 66 -6.76 7.76 2.67
CA VAL A 66 -7.65 6.95 3.54
C VAL A 66 -8.60 6.09 2.72
N ARG A 67 -9.19 6.65 1.65
CA ARG A 67 -10.14 5.91 0.81
C ARG A 67 -9.51 4.69 0.16
N ILE A 68 -8.27 4.83 -0.34
CA ILE A 68 -7.51 3.69 -0.90
C ILE A 68 -7.20 2.68 0.19
N PHE A 69 -6.65 3.13 1.33
CA PHE A 69 -6.29 2.26 2.45
C PHE A 69 -7.49 1.43 2.93
N ASP A 70 -8.61 2.10 3.26
CA ASP A 70 -9.82 1.46 3.75
C ASP A 70 -10.36 0.43 2.75
N TRP A 71 -10.29 0.75 1.46
CA TRP A 71 -10.81 -0.14 0.43
C TRP A 71 -9.96 -1.38 0.22
N LEU A 72 -8.63 -1.24 0.26
CA LEU A 72 -7.72 -2.37 0.21
C LEU A 72 -7.81 -3.22 1.47
N PHE A 73 -7.93 -2.61 2.63
CA PHE A 73 -8.16 -3.33 3.89
C PHE A 73 -9.47 -4.12 3.85
N TYR A 74 -10.57 -3.49 3.43
CA TYR A 74 -11.87 -4.17 3.29
C TYR A 74 -11.79 -5.36 2.34
N ARG A 75 -11.22 -5.18 1.15
CA ARG A 75 -11.08 -6.28 0.17
C ARG A 75 -10.14 -7.37 0.67
N GLY A 76 -9.06 -6.98 1.31
CA GLY A 76 -8.07 -7.88 1.86
C GLY A 76 -8.59 -8.71 3.03
N THR A 77 -9.72 -8.34 3.65
CA THR A 77 -10.26 -9.03 4.83
C THR A 77 -11.58 -9.77 4.58
N ILE A 78 -12.37 -9.41 3.56
CA ILE A 78 -13.71 -9.97 3.36
C ILE A 78 -13.76 -11.37 2.73
N ASP A 79 -12.75 -11.77 1.95
CA ASP A 79 -12.69 -13.10 1.29
C ASP A 79 -11.41 -13.85 1.68
N CYS A 80 -11.51 -14.71 2.71
CA CYS A 80 -10.43 -15.60 3.17
C CYS A 80 -9.11 -14.94 3.61
N CYS A 81 -9.12 -13.62 3.78
CA CYS A 81 -7.98 -12.76 4.06
C CYS A 81 -6.82 -12.92 3.07
N GLN A 82 -7.02 -12.45 1.84
CA GLN A 82 -6.05 -12.56 0.75
C GLN A 82 -5.46 -11.19 0.38
N ALA A 83 -4.29 -11.18 -0.26
CA ALA A 83 -3.77 -9.98 -0.87
C ALA A 83 -4.57 -9.69 -2.17
N PRO A 84 -5.20 -8.53 -2.32
CA PRO A 84 -5.96 -8.22 -3.53
C PRO A 84 -5.08 -8.27 -4.78
N ILE A 85 -5.49 -9.03 -5.80
CA ILE A 85 -4.84 -9.03 -7.11
C ILE A 85 -5.34 -7.82 -7.90
N LEU A 86 -4.42 -6.94 -8.30
CA LEU A 86 -4.68 -5.73 -9.07
C LEU A 86 -5.15 -6.05 -10.49
N ASP A 87 -6.43 -6.36 -10.64
CA ASP A 87 -7.07 -6.46 -11.94
C ASP A 87 -7.54 -5.09 -12.47
N ALA A 88 -8.05 -5.06 -13.70
CA ALA A 88 -8.51 -3.82 -14.32
C ALA A 88 -9.66 -3.15 -13.54
N ARG A 89 -10.51 -3.95 -12.88
CA ARG A 89 -11.63 -3.42 -12.08
C ARG A 89 -11.14 -2.77 -10.80
N LEU A 90 -10.27 -3.46 -10.05
CA LEU A 90 -9.62 -2.93 -8.85
C LEU A 90 -8.83 -1.67 -9.19
N ARG A 91 -8.07 -1.65 -10.29
CA ARG A 91 -7.40 -0.43 -10.79
C ARG A 91 -8.40 0.72 -10.95
N ASP A 92 -9.48 0.52 -11.70
CA ASP A 92 -10.45 1.58 -11.99
C ASP A 92 -11.16 2.09 -10.73
N GLU A 93 -11.48 1.17 -9.81
CA GLU A 93 -12.03 1.52 -8.50
C GLU A 93 -11.06 2.39 -7.69
N LEU A 94 -9.77 2.04 -7.63
CA LEU A 94 -8.76 2.84 -6.91
C LEU A 94 -8.54 4.21 -7.53
N ILE A 95 -8.47 4.30 -8.86
CA ILE A 95 -8.37 5.59 -9.56
C ILE A 95 -9.58 6.46 -9.23
N GLY A 96 -10.78 5.89 -9.22
CA GLY A 96 -12.00 6.61 -8.84
C GLY A 96 -12.01 7.07 -7.37
N LEU A 97 -11.48 6.25 -6.46
CA LEU A 97 -11.35 6.63 -5.04
C LEU A 97 -10.30 7.70 -4.81
N TYR A 98 -9.25 7.74 -5.63
CA TYR A 98 -8.17 8.70 -5.48
C TYR A 98 -8.55 10.12 -5.92
N GLN A 99 -9.61 10.27 -6.72
CA GLN A 99 -10.05 11.58 -7.16
C GLN A 99 -10.40 12.50 -5.97
N PRO A 100 -9.97 13.78 -6.01
CA PRO A 100 -10.33 14.77 -4.98
C PRO A 100 -11.85 14.95 -4.88
N ARG A 101 -12.34 15.18 -3.65
CA ARG A 101 -13.74 15.49 -3.37
C ARG A 101 -13.86 16.87 -2.70
N PRO A 102 -15.00 17.59 -2.86
CA PRO A 102 -15.18 18.90 -2.24
C PRO A 102 -15.05 18.91 -0.71
N ASP A 103 -15.43 17.82 -0.06
CA ASP A 103 -15.41 17.69 1.41
C ASP A 103 -14.08 17.12 1.93
N ASP A 104 -13.07 16.96 1.06
CA ASP A 104 -11.76 16.47 1.48
C ASP A 104 -11.07 17.48 2.40
N LEU A 105 -10.55 16.98 3.51
CA LEU A 105 -9.70 17.75 4.41
C LEU A 105 -8.28 17.82 3.84
N PRO A 106 -7.51 18.89 4.14
CA PRO A 106 -6.14 19.01 3.67
C PRO A 106 -5.25 17.89 4.19
N ALA A 107 -4.58 17.20 3.26
CA ALA A 107 -3.57 16.18 3.48
C ALA A 107 -2.58 16.15 2.30
N GLU A 108 -1.39 15.58 2.50
CA GLU A 108 -0.44 15.36 1.41
C GLU A 108 -0.98 14.28 0.46
N SER A 109 -0.83 14.48 -0.84
CA SER A 109 -1.17 13.49 -1.86
C SER A 109 -0.19 13.56 -3.02
N THR A 110 0.09 12.38 -3.58
CA THR A 110 0.79 12.23 -4.86
C THR A 110 -0.12 12.65 -6.01
N ASP A 111 0.48 12.94 -7.17
CA ASP A 111 -0.30 13.26 -8.36
C ASP A 111 -1.17 12.07 -8.82
N ALA A 112 -2.39 12.36 -9.27
CA ALA A 112 -3.35 11.33 -9.65
C ALA A 112 -2.93 10.56 -10.91
N ASP A 113 -2.25 11.21 -11.85
CA ASP A 113 -1.74 10.56 -13.05
C ASP A 113 -0.56 9.64 -12.70
N GLU A 114 0.29 10.02 -11.73
CA GLU A 114 1.35 9.16 -11.21
C GLU A 114 0.79 7.88 -10.56
N ILE A 115 -0.24 8.00 -9.72
CA ILE A 115 -0.90 6.84 -9.13
C ILE A 115 -1.58 5.98 -10.19
N ALA A 116 -2.27 6.59 -11.16
CA ALA A 116 -2.91 5.85 -12.25
C ALA A 116 -1.88 5.10 -13.11
N ALA A 117 -0.72 5.72 -13.40
CA ALA A 117 0.37 5.09 -14.12
C ALA A 117 0.96 3.91 -13.35
N PHE A 118 1.21 4.06 -12.05
CA PHE A 118 1.68 2.98 -11.19
C PHE A 118 0.69 1.80 -11.18
N LEU A 119 -0.60 2.06 -10.96
CA LEU A 119 -1.61 0.99 -10.95
C LEU A 119 -1.74 0.29 -12.31
N THR A 120 -1.57 1.03 -13.41
CA THR A 120 -1.64 0.46 -14.76
C THR A 120 -0.44 -0.40 -15.08
N ALA A 121 0.75 -0.01 -14.64
CA ALA A 121 2.00 -0.73 -14.90
C ALA A 121 2.05 -2.11 -14.20
N HIS A 122 1.35 -2.26 -13.08
CA HIS A 122 1.41 -3.47 -12.23
C HIS A 122 0.11 -4.30 -12.25
N LEU A 123 -0.66 -4.24 -13.34
CA LEU A 123 -1.82 -5.11 -13.50
C LEU A 123 -1.44 -6.60 -13.38
N GLY A 124 -2.24 -7.35 -12.62
CA GLY A 124 -2.03 -8.76 -12.31
C GLY A 124 -1.18 -9.04 -11.07
N TRP A 125 -0.62 -8.00 -10.43
CA TRP A 125 0.22 -8.13 -9.24
C TRP A 125 -0.62 -8.08 -7.96
N SER A 126 -0.12 -8.61 -6.85
CA SER A 126 -0.74 -8.40 -5.54
C SER A 126 -0.48 -6.97 -5.07
N LEU A 127 -1.48 -6.29 -4.52
CA LEU A 127 -1.36 -4.91 -4.06
C LEU A 127 -1.61 -4.81 -2.56
N LEU A 128 -0.63 -4.28 -1.82
CA LEU A 128 -0.67 -4.16 -0.36
C LEU A 128 -0.48 -2.70 0.11
N PRO A 129 -1.24 -2.25 1.13
CA PRO A 129 -1.02 -0.94 1.74
C PRO A 129 0.06 -0.97 2.83
N GLU A 130 1.11 -0.18 2.68
CA GLU A 130 2.24 -0.11 3.63
C GLU A 130 2.40 1.28 4.26
N GLU A 131 2.95 1.34 5.48
CA GLU A 131 3.28 2.61 6.14
C GLU A 131 4.58 3.22 5.61
N SER A 132 5.49 2.38 5.11
CA SER A 132 6.74 2.76 4.46
C SER A 132 7.31 1.60 3.64
N PRO A 133 8.14 1.88 2.61
CA PRO A 133 8.96 0.85 2.00
C PRO A 133 9.91 0.22 3.04
N PRO A 134 10.31 -1.05 2.86
CA PRO A 134 11.32 -1.66 3.71
C PRO A 134 12.62 -0.85 3.63
N PRO A 135 13.39 -0.76 4.73
CA PRO A 135 14.66 -0.06 4.71
C PRO A 135 15.56 -0.71 3.66
N THR A 136 15.91 0.07 2.63
CA THR A 136 16.82 -0.40 1.58
C THR A 136 18.15 -0.76 2.23
N THR A 137 18.49 -2.06 2.27
CA THR A 137 19.86 -2.51 2.49
C THR A 137 20.70 -2.20 1.25
N ALA A 138 20.79 -0.93 0.88
CA ALA A 138 21.91 -0.49 0.08
C ALA A 138 23.13 -0.55 1.02
N PRO A 139 24.20 -1.28 0.69
CA PRO A 139 25.45 -1.08 1.40
C PRO A 139 25.80 0.41 1.27
N SER A 140 26.03 1.06 2.41
CA SER A 140 26.58 2.41 2.41
C SER A 140 27.80 2.43 1.49
N PRO A 141 27.90 3.34 0.51
CA PRO A 141 29.10 3.50 -0.28
C PRO A 141 30.18 4.07 0.67
N GLY A 142 30.91 3.16 1.32
CA GLY A 142 31.88 3.50 2.36
C GLY A 142 32.76 2.35 2.83
N ASP A 143 32.40 1.08 2.56
CA ASP A 143 33.21 -0.07 2.99
C ASP A 143 34.10 -0.67 1.88
N TYR A 144 34.57 0.19 0.97
CA TYR A 144 35.71 -0.14 0.12
C TYR A 144 37.00 0.46 0.70
N GLY A 145 37.58 -0.27 1.64
CA GLY A 145 39.04 -0.38 1.79
C GLY A 145 39.74 0.57 2.76
N GLN A 146 40.24 0.00 3.85
CA GLN A 146 41.66 0.14 4.17
C GLN A 146 42.25 -1.21 4.57
N PRO A 147 43.28 -1.73 3.88
CA PRO A 147 44.21 -2.65 4.49
C PRO A 147 45.14 -1.85 5.41
N GLY A 148 45.25 -2.28 6.65
CA GLY A 148 46.25 -1.85 7.63
C GLY A 148 46.82 -3.08 8.32
#